data_AF-W6ZWZ7-F1
#
_entry.id   AF-W6ZWZ7-F1
#
_cell.length_a   1.000
_cell.length_b   1.000
_cell.length_c   1.000
_cell.angle_alpha   90.00
_cell.angle_beta   90.00
_cell.angle_gamma   90.00
#
_symmetry.space_group_name_H-M   'P 1'
#
loop_
_entity.id
_entity.type
_entity.pdbx_description
1 polymer ?
#
loop_
_entity_poly.entity_id
_entity_poly.type
_entity_poly.pdbx_seq_one_letter_code
_entity_poly.pdbx_strand_id
1 'polypeptide(L)'
;MEAQEEQDGGGGKKISMKSIQFIWKKAQELERDHLLVSFLCTLYIVEELNDYVKNNSTDIEAKNIFLQCLDKAEHTRSSFDAVDYTKLADFCKKLFLAADRHDRQAEITKKTLQMFFTSQIFYEILNHFRKLDDDEKKKYLYAKYKTVYLKKCFDKGIKPEPGSPRNEGGETPPPAPGDEGAPDWEEMHQGEPNQQTTHGDYTENCDRLRDMHKFELG
;
A
#
# COMPACT_ATOMS: atom_id res chain seq x y z
N MET A 1 -51.28 7.50 11.38
CA MET A 1 -50.18 7.98 10.51
C MET A 1 -49.11 8.49 11.44
N GLU A 2 -48.02 7.75 11.55
CA GLU A 2 -46.66 8.28 11.74
C GLU A 2 -45.75 7.06 11.66
N ALA A 3 -45.06 6.98 10.52
CA ALA A 3 -44.10 5.95 10.22
C ALA A 3 -42.86 6.21 11.08
N GLN A 4 -42.43 5.21 11.84
CA GLN A 4 -41.13 5.23 12.47
C GLN A 4 -40.07 4.94 11.40
N GLU A 5 -39.13 5.87 11.33
CA GLU A 5 -38.02 5.95 10.39
C GLU A 5 -37.17 4.67 10.39
N GLU A 6 -36.88 4.18 9.19
CA GLU A 6 -35.85 3.20 8.90
C GLU A 6 -34.48 3.76 9.33
N GLN A 7 -33.81 3.08 10.26
CA GLN A 7 -32.38 3.28 10.47
C GLN A 7 -31.62 2.54 9.35
N ASP A 8 -31.21 3.31 8.35
CA ASP A 8 -30.35 2.87 7.25
C ASP A 8 -28.92 2.59 7.74
N GLY A 9 -28.61 1.29 7.81
CA GLY A 9 -27.39 0.69 7.25
C GLY A 9 -26.08 1.47 7.26
N GLY A 10 -25.48 1.69 8.43
CA GLY A 10 -24.07 2.06 8.54
C GLY A 10 -23.15 0.90 8.15
N GLY A 11 -22.94 0.68 6.85
CA GLY A 11 -21.98 -0.28 6.30
C GLY A 11 -20.54 0.16 6.63
N GLY A 12 -20.10 -0.07 7.87
CA GLY A 12 -18.76 0.28 8.33
C GLY A 12 -17.70 -0.39 7.46
N LYS A 13 -16.81 0.43 6.88
CA LYS A 13 -15.62 -0.05 6.16
C LYS A 13 -14.85 -0.98 7.09
N LYS A 14 -14.67 -2.25 6.69
CA LYS A 14 -13.95 -3.24 7.50
C LYS A 14 -12.46 -2.88 7.54
N ILE A 15 -11.97 -2.49 8.72
CA ILE A 15 -10.55 -2.21 8.94
C ILE A 15 -9.73 -3.50 8.93
N SER A 16 -8.58 -3.47 8.28
CA SER A 16 -7.59 -4.55 8.29
C SER A 16 -6.35 -4.13 9.08
N MET A 17 -6.18 -4.68 10.28
CA MET A 17 -5.02 -4.34 11.13
C MET A 17 -3.67 -4.65 10.47
N LYS A 18 -3.59 -5.71 9.65
CA LYS A 18 -2.40 -6.01 8.84
C LYS A 18 -2.07 -4.88 7.85
N SER A 19 -3.10 -4.25 7.29
CA SER A 19 -2.92 -3.12 6.36
C SER A 19 -2.48 -1.87 7.12
N ILE A 20 -3.07 -1.61 8.29
CA ILE A 20 -2.66 -0.51 9.19
C ILE A 20 -1.19 -0.65 9.59
N GLN A 21 -0.77 -1.82 10.05
CA GLN A 21 0.63 -2.10 10.41
C GLN A 21 1.57 -1.92 9.21
N PHE A 22 1.17 -2.39 8.03
CA PHE A 22 1.94 -2.20 6.80
C PHE A 22 2.14 -0.71 6.48
N ILE A 23 1.05 0.07 6.49
CA ILE A 23 1.10 1.52 6.22
C ILE A 23 1.95 2.22 7.28
N TRP A 24 1.85 1.81 8.54
CA TRP A 24 2.62 2.43 9.62
C TRP A 24 4.12 2.20 9.44
N LYS A 25 4.53 0.96 9.13
CA LYS A 25 5.92 0.64 8.80
C LYS A 25 6.40 1.47 7.60
N LYS A 26 5.57 1.61 6.56
CA LYS A 26 5.88 2.46 5.40
C LYS A 26 6.02 3.93 5.77
N ALA A 27 5.16 4.45 6.63
CA ALA A 27 5.30 5.81 7.14
C ALA A 27 6.66 5.99 7.83
N GLN A 28 7.08 5.04 8.66
CA GLN A 28 8.36 5.06 9.37
C GLN A 28 9.57 5.05 8.43
N GLU A 29 9.55 4.20 7.40
CA GLU A 29 10.60 4.14 6.37
C GLU A 29 10.76 5.48 5.62
N LEU A 30 9.70 6.27 5.51
CA LEU A 30 9.65 7.52 4.74
C LEU A 30 10.00 8.78 5.55
N GLU A 31 10.16 8.69 6.86
CA GLU A 31 10.33 9.87 7.74
C GLU A 31 11.54 10.73 7.36
N ARG A 32 12.63 10.07 6.95
CA ARG A 32 13.90 10.75 6.64
C ARG A 32 13.86 11.45 5.29
N ASP A 33 13.42 10.74 4.24
CA ASP A 33 13.61 11.18 2.85
C ASP A 33 12.32 11.78 2.25
N HIS A 34 11.15 11.46 2.83
CA HIS A 34 9.84 11.84 2.33
C HIS A 34 8.89 12.24 3.47
N LEU A 35 9.33 13.16 4.35
CA LEU A 35 8.61 13.54 5.57
C LEU A 35 7.13 13.88 5.37
N LEU A 36 6.76 14.61 4.31
CA LEU A 36 5.34 14.92 4.04
C LEU A 36 4.53 13.67 3.66
N VAL A 37 5.11 12.75 2.89
CA VAL A 37 4.46 11.49 2.52
C VAL A 37 4.29 10.61 3.77
N SER A 38 5.33 10.52 4.61
CA SER A 38 5.28 9.86 5.91
C SER A 38 4.13 10.41 6.78
N PHE A 39 4.08 11.74 6.94
CA PHE A 39 3.02 12.42 7.68
C PHE A 39 1.62 12.10 7.14
N LEU A 40 1.41 12.11 5.82
CA LEU A 40 0.12 11.78 5.21
C LEU A 40 -0.28 10.31 5.44
N CYS A 41 0.68 9.38 5.42
CA CYS A 41 0.42 7.99 5.80
C CYS A 41 0.02 7.87 7.29
N THR A 42 0.70 8.59 8.18
CA THR A 42 0.36 8.64 9.60
C THR A 42 -1.02 9.23 9.83
N LEU A 43 -1.35 10.34 9.18
CA LEU A 43 -2.67 10.98 9.27
C LEU A 43 -3.78 10.05 8.76
N TYR A 44 -3.55 9.33 7.67
CA TYR A 44 -4.48 8.33 7.15
C TYR A 44 -4.79 7.23 8.19
N ILE A 45 -3.76 6.74 8.90
CA ILE A 45 -3.96 5.75 9.98
C ILE A 45 -4.81 6.32 11.12
N VAL A 46 -4.54 7.56 11.52
CA VAL A 46 -5.32 8.24 12.58
C VAL A 46 -6.79 8.33 12.17
N GLU A 47 -7.07 8.76 10.94
CA GLU A 47 -8.44 8.93 10.43
C GLU A 47 -9.17 7.58 10.30
N GLU A 48 -8.50 6.53 9.79
CA GLU A 48 -9.09 5.19 9.69
C GLU A 48 -9.36 4.58 11.08
N LEU A 49 -8.45 4.76 12.05
CA LEU A 49 -8.59 4.16 13.38
C LEU A 49 -9.51 4.95 14.33
N ASN A 50 -9.81 6.22 14.06
CA ASN A 50 -10.51 7.13 14.98
C ASN A 50 -11.82 6.54 15.55
N ASP A 51 -12.71 6.05 14.69
CA ASP A 51 -13.97 5.46 15.15
C ASP A 51 -13.82 4.00 15.57
N TYR A 52 -12.85 3.28 14.99
CA TYR A 52 -12.58 1.90 15.36
C TYR A 52 -12.13 1.77 16.80
N VAL A 53 -11.20 2.61 17.28
CA VAL A 53 -10.70 2.52 18.66
C VAL A 53 -11.74 2.94 19.70
N LYS A 54 -12.70 3.79 19.32
CA LYS A 54 -13.87 4.16 20.16
C LYS A 54 -14.80 2.97 20.35
N ASN A 55 -15.09 2.25 19.27
CA ASN A 55 -16.02 1.13 19.26
C ASN A 55 -15.39 -0.21 19.72
N ASN A 56 -14.06 -0.34 19.62
CA ASN A 56 -13.32 -1.56 19.95
C ASN A 56 -12.32 -1.26 21.08
N SER A 57 -12.82 -0.83 22.23
CA SER A 57 -11.98 -0.32 23.32
C SER A 57 -11.05 -1.37 23.95
N THR A 58 -11.26 -2.66 23.69
CA THR A 58 -10.42 -3.75 24.19
C THR A 58 -9.27 -4.11 23.25
N ASP A 59 -9.24 -3.56 22.04
CA ASP A 59 -8.14 -3.73 21.09
C ASP A 59 -6.97 -2.81 21.48
N ILE A 60 -6.14 -3.31 22.39
CA ILE A 60 -4.98 -2.58 22.94
C ILE A 60 -3.96 -2.27 21.83
N GLU A 61 -3.79 -3.18 20.88
CA GLU A 61 -2.86 -2.99 19.77
C GLU A 61 -3.29 -1.80 18.90
N ALA A 62 -4.54 -1.80 18.41
CA ALA A 62 -5.04 -0.70 17.60
C ALA A 62 -4.98 0.65 18.33
N LYS A 63 -5.29 0.65 19.64
CA LYS A 63 -5.16 1.86 20.48
C LYS A 63 -3.72 2.36 20.55
N ASN A 64 -2.76 1.47 20.76
CA ASN A 64 -1.36 1.84 20.85
C ASN A 64 -0.84 2.41 19.53
N ILE A 65 -1.25 1.83 18.39
CA ILE A 65 -0.92 2.37 17.06
C ILE A 65 -1.55 3.75 16.88
N PHE A 66 -2.84 3.88 17.20
CA PHE A 66 -3.59 5.14 17.08
C PHE A 66 -2.93 6.27 17.90
N LEU A 67 -2.63 6.03 19.18
CA LEU A 67 -2.02 7.03 20.05
C LEU A 67 -0.63 7.45 19.56
N GLN A 68 0.21 6.50 19.13
CA GLN A 68 1.52 6.81 18.57
C GLN A 68 1.43 7.60 17.26
N CYS A 69 0.50 7.24 16.38
CA CYS A 69 0.29 7.97 15.13
C CYS A 69 -0.27 9.37 15.39
N LEU A 70 -1.19 9.52 16.35
CA LEU A 70 -1.76 10.82 16.72
C LEU A 70 -0.68 11.77 17.25
N ASP A 71 0.08 11.31 18.25
CA ASP A 71 1.20 12.08 18.81
C ASP A 71 2.21 12.48 17.72
N LYS A 72 2.55 11.54 16.84
CA LYS A 72 3.47 11.81 15.74
C LYS A 72 2.91 12.80 14.72
N ALA A 73 1.63 12.70 14.38
CA ALA A 73 0.98 13.63 13.46
C ALA A 73 0.96 15.04 14.03
N GLU A 74 0.67 15.21 15.32
CA GLU A 74 0.69 16.50 16.01
C GLU A 74 2.07 17.16 15.96
N HIS A 75 3.12 16.41 16.29
CA HIS A 75 4.51 16.91 16.25
C HIS A 75 4.95 17.26 14.81
N THR A 76 4.64 16.40 13.85
CA THR A 76 5.09 16.54 12.47
C THR A 76 4.31 17.61 11.70
N ARG A 77 3.04 17.88 12.07
CA ARG A 77 2.20 18.89 11.41
C ARG A 77 2.82 20.28 11.43
N SER A 78 3.56 20.61 12.50
CA SER A 78 4.24 21.91 12.66
C SER A 78 5.35 22.15 11.63
N SER A 79 5.86 21.09 11.00
CA SER A 79 6.92 21.16 9.99
C SER A 79 6.43 21.63 8.61
N PHE A 80 5.14 21.90 8.44
CA PHE A 80 4.54 22.28 7.16
C PHE A 80 3.62 23.49 7.30
N ASP A 81 3.83 24.52 6.48
CA ASP A 81 2.90 25.65 6.40
C ASP A 81 1.58 25.23 5.73
N ALA A 82 1.68 24.41 4.69
CA ALA A 82 0.56 23.85 3.94
C ALA A 82 0.82 22.39 3.55
N VAL A 83 -0.26 21.62 3.42
CA VAL A 83 -0.21 20.24 2.96
C VAL A 83 -0.31 20.21 1.44
N ASP A 84 0.76 19.78 0.79
CA ASP A 84 0.85 19.66 -0.66
C ASP A 84 0.72 18.20 -1.12
N TYR A 85 -0.48 17.84 -1.58
CA TYR A 85 -0.78 16.48 -2.05
C TYR A 85 -0.07 16.11 -3.36
N THR A 86 0.53 17.06 -4.07
CA THR A 86 1.29 16.75 -5.30
C THR A 86 2.52 15.89 -4.99
N LYS A 87 3.16 16.08 -3.82
CA LYS A 87 4.30 15.25 -3.40
C LYS A 87 3.91 13.78 -3.19
N LEU A 88 2.72 13.54 -2.62
CA LEU A 88 2.17 12.18 -2.48
C LEU A 88 1.82 11.60 -3.86
N ALA A 89 1.24 12.40 -4.76
CA ALA A 89 0.91 11.99 -6.12
C ALA A 89 2.15 11.56 -6.93
N ASP A 90 3.21 12.36 -6.88
CA ASP A 90 4.49 12.05 -7.52
C ASP A 90 5.12 10.78 -6.95
N PHE A 91 5.01 10.57 -5.64
CA PHE A 91 5.46 9.35 -4.98
C PHE A 91 4.66 8.12 -5.45
N CYS A 92 3.33 8.22 -5.54
CA CYS A 92 2.46 7.15 -6.07
C CYS A 92 2.82 6.82 -7.52
N LYS A 93 3.07 7.85 -8.34
CA LYS A 93 3.47 7.70 -9.74
C LYS A 93 4.81 6.97 -9.87
N LYS A 94 5.83 7.34 -9.09
CA LYS A 94 7.15 6.69 -9.09
C LYS A 94 7.06 5.21 -8.70
N LEU A 95 6.34 4.89 -7.62
CA LEU A 95 6.11 3.50 -7.20
C LEU A 95 5.46 2.66 -8.31
N PHE A 96 4.43 3.23 -8.96
CA PHE A 96 3.74 2.57 -10.05
C PHE A 96 4.66 2.30 -11.24
N LEU A 97 5.39 3.32 -11.70
CA LEU A 97 6.26 3.21 -12.86
C LEU A 97 7.41 2.21 -12.63
N ALA A 98 7.95 2.16 -11.41
CA ALA A 98 8.95 1.16 -11.05
C ALA A 98 8.37 -0.26 -11.16
N ALA A 99 7.13 -0.49 -10.71
CA ALA A 99 6.46 -1.79 -10.81
C ALA A 99 6.14 -2.17 -12.26
N ASP A 100 5.59 -1.22 -13.02
CA ASP A 100 5.20 -1.39 -14.42
C ASP A 100 6.41 -1.67 -15.33
N ARG A 101 7.57 -1.07 -15.03
CA ARG A 101 8.83 -1.37 -15.74
C ARG A 101 9.21 -2.85 -15.62
N HIS A 102 9.28 -3.40 -14.41
CA HIS A 102 9.60 -4.82 -14.22
C HIS A 102 8.54 -5.74 -14.84
N ASP A 103 7.27 -5.35 -14.78
CA ASP A 103 6.18 -6.10 -15.41
C ASP A 103 6.34 -6.18 -16.93
N ARG A 104 6.60 -5.04 -17.59
CA ARG A 104 6.75 -4.96 -19.06
C ARG A 104 8.04 -5.58 -19.58
N GLN A 105 9.10 -5.60 -18.78
CA GLN A 105 10.36 -6.26 -19.12
C GLN A 105 10.32 -7.79 -18.89
N ALA A 106 9.17 -8.33 -18.48
CA ALA A 106 9.00 -9.74 -18.13
C ALA A 106 9.87 -10.23 -16.96
N GLU A 107 10.36 -9.31 -16.13
CA GLU A 107 11.10 -9.57 -14.89
C GLU A 107 10.14 -9.72 -13.70
N ILE A 108 9.04 -10.46 -13.92
CA ILE A 108 7.96 -10.55 -12.95
C ILE A 108 8.33 -11.51 -11.83
N THR A 109 8.49 -10.96 -10.63
CA THR A 109 8.83 -11.71 -9.42
C THR A 109 7.88 -11.36 -8.27
N LYS A 110 8.03 -12.02 -7.11
CA LYS A 110 7.30 -11.66 -5.88
C LYS A 110 7.50 -10.19 -5.48
N LYS A 111 8.66 -9.63 -5.83
CA LYS A 111 9.00 -8.21 -5.65
C LYS A 111 8.10 -7.30 -6.49
N THR A 112 7.89 -7.62 -7.76
CA THR A 112 6.95 -6.91 -8.65
C THR A 112 5.53 -6.92 -8.07
N LEU A 113 5.07 -8.04 -7.53
CA LEU A 113 3.80 -8.13 -6.80
C LEU A 113 3.77 -7.18 -5.59
N GLN A 114 4.82 -7.17 -4.77
CA GLN A 114 4.92 -6.27 -3.61
C GLN A 114 4.94 -4.79 -4.03
N MET A 115 5.58 -4.45 -5.13
CA MET A 115 5.61 -3.08 -5.66
C MET A 115 4.22 -2.62 -6.11
N PHE A 116 3.47 -3.44 -6.85
CA PHE A 116 2.07 -3.12 -7.19
C PHE A 116 1.16 -3.06 -5.96
N PHE A 117 1.36 -3.96 -4.98
CA PHE A 117 0.62 -3.91 -3.72
C PHE A 117 0.88 -2.61 -2.96
N THR A 118 2.14 -2.21 -2.87
CA THR A 118 2.52 -0.93 -2.23
C THR A 118 1.92 0.23 -3.00
N SER A 119 2.06 0.25 -4.33
CA SER A 119 1.51 1.30 -5.19
C SER A 119 -0.01 1.47 -5.01
N GLN A 120 -0.80 0.40 -4.98
CA GLN A 120 -2.25 0.54 -4.77
C GLN A 120 -2.59 1.13 -3.39
N ILE A 121 -1.85 0.80 -2.34
CA ILE A 121 -2.08 1.33 -0.99
C ILE A 121 -1.79 2.84 -0.97
N PHE A 122 -0.70 3.28 -1.59
CA PHE A 122 -0.38 4.71 -1.67
C PHE A 122 -1.42 5.49 -2.50
N TYR A 123 -1.94 4.93 -3.59
CA TYR A 123 -3.06 5.54 -4.31
C TYR A 123 -4.37 5.55 -3.50
N GLU A 124 -4.61 4.54 -2.66
CA GLU A 124 -5.76 4.54 -1.74
C GLU A 124 -5.64 5.67 -0.72
N ILE A 125 -4.45 5.87 -0.13
CA ILE A 125 -4.15 6.99 0.78
C ILE A 125 -4.31 8.33 0.06
N LEU A 126 -3.82 8.46 -1.17
CA LEU A 126 -4.00 9.68 -1.95
C LEU A 126 -5.48 9.97 -2.23
N ASN A 127 -6.24 8.95 -2.61
CA ASN A 127 -7.67 9.05 -2.89
C ASN A 127 -8.50 9.43 -1.66
N HIS A 128 -8.01 9.10 -0.47
CA HIS A 128 -8.63 9.46 0.80
C HIS A 128 -8.57 10.98 1.04
N PHE A 129 -7.43 11.61 0.77
CA PHE A 129 -7.26 13.06 0.98
C PHE A 129 -7.77 13.93 -0.17
N ARG A 130 -7.72 13.42 -1.41
CA ARG A 130 -8.27 14.12 -2.57
C ARG A 130 -8.76 13.17 -3.62
N LYS A 131 -9.68 13.65 -4.46
CA LYS A 131 -10.11 12.92 -5.65
C LYS A 131 -8.92 12.69 -6.58
N LEU A 132 -8.74 11.44 -7.00
CA LEU A 132 -7.80 11.08 -8.06
C LEU A 132 -8.24 11.65 -9.41
N ASP A 133 -7.27 12.08 -10.22
CA ASP A 133 -7.52 12.38 -11.63
C ASP A 133 -7.70 11.09 -12.46
N ASP A 134 -7.96 11.22 -13.76
CA ASP A 134 -8.27 10.06 -14.60
C ASP A 134 -7.06 9.17 -14.89
N ASP A 135 -5.85 9.73 -14.89
CA ASP A 135 -4.61 8.98 -15.07
C ASP A 135 -4.25 8.22 -13.78
N GLU A 136 -4.35 8.89 -12.64
CA GLU A 136 -4.16 8.31 -11.31
C GLU A 136 -5.16 7.18 -11.03
N LYS A 137 -6.44 7.36 -11.39
CA LYS A 137 -7.45 6.29 -11.28
C LYS A 137 -7.07 5.07 -12.11
N LYS A 138 -6.61 5.26 -13.35
CA LYS A 138 -6.18 4.15 -14.21
C LYS A 138 -5.01 3.41 -13.58
N LYS A 139 -4.01 4.12 -13.06
CA LYS A 139 -2.87 3.53 -12.35
C LYS A 139 -3.29 2.78 -11.08
N TYR A 140 -4.17 3.37 -10.28
CA TYR A 140 -4.71 2.74 -9.07
C TYR A 140 -5.42 1.43 -9.40
N LEU A 141 -6.36 1.44 -10.36
CA LEU A 141 -7.10 0.25 -10.78
C LEU A 141 -6.17 -0.81 -11.37
N TYR A 142 -5.17 -0.40 -12.16
CA TYR A 142 -4.18 -1.31 -12.72
C TYR A 142 -3.35 -1.98 -11.62
N ALA A 143 -2.85 -1.21 -10.64
CA ALA A 143 -2.09 -1.74 -9.52
C ALA A 143 -2.92 -2.76 -8.70
N LYS A 144 -4.21 -2.46 -8.43
CA LYS A 144 -5.13 -3.41 -7.78
C LYS A 144 -5.28 -4.70 -8.58
N TYR A 145 -5.56 -4.57 -9.87
CA TYR A 145 -5.69 -5.70 -10.79
C TYR A 145 -4.42 -6.56 -10.79
N LYS A 146 -3.25 -5.95 -10.98
CA LYS A 146 -1.97 -6.66 -11.04
C LYS A 146 -1.63 -7.34 -9.74
N THR A 147 -1.87 -6.72 -8.59
CA THR A 147 -1.65 -7.41 -7.30
C THR A 147 -2.48 -8.69 -7.20
N VAL A 148 -3.77 -8.63 -7.53
CA VAL A 148 -4.66 -9.81 -7.47
C VAL A 148 -4.22 -10.87 -8.48
N TYR A 149 -3.89 -10.46 -9.70
CA TYR A 149 -3.44 -11.33 -10.77
C TYR A 149 -2.14 -12.05 -10.43
N LEU A 150 -1.09 -11.30 -10.09
CA LEU A 150 0.23 -11.83 -9.77
C LEU A 150 0.18 -12.77 -8.56
N LYS A 151 -0.59 -12.40 -7.53
CA LYS A 151 -0.81 -13.28 -6.38
C LYS A 151 -1.40 -14.63 -6.80
N LYS A 152 -2.47 -14.62 -7.61
CA LYS A 152 -3.10 -15.85 -8.12
C LYS A 152 -2.14 -16.70 -8.97
N CYS A 153 -1.30 -16.06 -9.80
CA CYS A 153 -0.30 -16.75 -10.59
C CYS A 153 0.74 -17.44 -9.71
N PHE A 154 1.31 -16.73 -8.73
CA PHE A 154 2.31 -17.30 -7.82
C PHE A 154 1.73 -18.38 -6.92
N ASP A 155 0.50 -18.21 -6.41
CA ASP A 155 -0.18 -19.22 -5.59
C ASP A 155 -0.41 -20.53 -6.39
N LYS A 156 -0.59 -20.43 -7.71
CA LYS A 156 -0.83 -21.57 -8.62
C LYS A 156 0.44 -22.08 -9.32
N GLY A 157 1.59 -21.46 -9.10
CA GLY A 157 2.81 -21.78 -9.85
C GLY A 157 2.74 -21.48 -11.36
N ILE A 158 1.83 -20.59 -11.78
CA ILE A 158 1.67 -20.17 -13.19
C ILE A 158 2.57 -18.97 -13.45
N LYS A 159 3.32 -18.99 -14.55
CA LYS A 159 4.12 -17.84 -14.99
C LYS A 159 3.18 -16.69 -15.39
N PRO A 160 3.29 -15.49 -14.78
CA PRO A 160 2.48 -14.35 -15.17
C PRO A 160 2.87 -13.80 -16.55
N GLU A 161 1.89 -13.24 -17.26
CA GLU A 161 2.09 -12.52 -18.51
C GLU A 161 2.38 -11.02 -18.26
N PRO A 162 3.39 -10.45 -18.94
CA PRO A 162 3.67 -9.02 -18.95
C PRO A 162 2.51 -8.16 -19.44
N GLY A 163 2.36 -6.97 -18.86
CA GLY A 163 1.42 -5.96 -19.31
C GLY A 163 -0.04 -6.25 -18.91
N SER A 164 -0.95 -5.39 -19.36
CA SER A 164 -2.38 -5.65 -19.20
C SER A 164 -2.77 -6.87 -20.04
N PRO A 165 -3.70 -7.73 -19.58
CA PRO A 165 -4.25 -8.77 -20.43
C PRO A 165 -4.75 -8.12 -21.72
N ARG A 166 -4.35 -8.71 -22.85
CA ARG A 166 -4.73 -8.24 -24.17
C ARG A 166 -6.24 -8.45 -24.29
N ASN A 167 -7.02 -7.44 -23.92
CA ASN A 167 -8.41 -7.39 -24.32
C ASN A 167 -8.40 -7.41 -25.84
N GLU A 168 -9.03 -8.43 -26.43
CA GLU A 168 -9.32 -8.48 -27.85
C GLU A 168 -10.19 -7.23 -28.17
N GLY A 169 -9.55 -6.11 -28.50
CA GLY A 169 -10.21 -4.82 -28.81
C GLY A 169 -9.81 -3.59 -28.00
N GLY A 170 -8.83 -3.63 -27.08
CA GLY A 170 -8.41 -2.45 -26.32
C GLY A 170 -6.96 -2.06 -26.60
N GLU A 171 -6.75 -0.83 -27.11
CA GLU A 171 -5.44 -0.23 -27.35
C GLU A 171 -4.49 -0.44 -26.16
N THR A 172 -3.37 -1.10 -26.41
CA THR A 172 -2.21 -1.01 -25.51
C THR A 172 -1.83 0.46 -25.44
N PRO A 173 -1.90 1.12 -24.26
CA PRO A 173 -1.29 2.44 -24.14
C PRO A 173 0.18 2.29 -24.55
N PRO A 174 0.68 3.17 -25.42
CA PRO A 174 2.05 3.08 -25.90
C PRO A 174 2.99 3.03 -24.68
N PRO A 175 4.15 2.36 -24.80
CA PRO A 175 5.17 2.44 -23.76
C PRO A 175 5.35 3.92 -23.41
N ALA A 176 5.22 4.26 -22.13
CA ALA A 176 5.50 5.62 -21.68
C ALA A 176 6.87 6.02 -22.25
N PRO A 177 7.03 7.24 -22.81
CA PRO A 177 8.30 7.68 -23.35
C PRO A 177 9.37 7.44 -22.29
N GLY A 178 10.47 6.78 -22.66
CA GLY A 178 11.51 6.34 -21.74
C GLY A 178 11.90 7.46 -20.77
N ASP A 179 11.50 7.31 -19.51
CA ASP A 179 11.84 8.23 -18.45
C ASP A 179 13.05 7.63 -17.73
N GLU A 180 14.22 8.05 -18.20
CA GLU A 180 15.54 7.79 -17.62
C GLU A 180 15.63 8.47 -16.24
N GLY A 181 14.90 7.95 -15.25
CA GLY A 181 14.86 8.59 -13.94
C GLY A 181 13.94 7.94 -12.91
N ALA A 182 13.29 6.81 -13.20
CA ALA A 182 12.57 6.07 -12.18
C ALA A 182 13.58 5.51 -11.15
N PRO A 183 13.55 5.95 -9.88
CA PRO A 183 14.51 5.51 -8.87
C PRO A 183 14.45 3.99 -8.72
N ASP A 184 15.59 3.41 -8.38
CA ASP A 184 15.62 2.00 -8.06
C ASP A 184 14.74 1.77 -6.84
N TRP A 185 13.92 0.72 -6.85
CA TRP A 185 13.07 0.43 -5.70
C TRP A 185 13.94 0.17 -4.46
N GLU A 186 15.18 -0.34 -4.63
CA GLU A 186 16.17 -0.48 -3.56
C GLU A 186 16.46 0.89 -2.92
N GLU A 187 16.55 1.96 -3.70
CA GLU A 187 16.81 3.34 -3.24
C GLU A 187 15.65 3.91 -2.41
N MET A 188 14.41 3.58 -2.76
CA MET A 188 13.21 3.92 -1.95
C MET A 188 13.15 3.20 -0.60
N HIS A 189 14.04 2.23 -0.39
CA HIS A 189 14.12 1.35 0.78
C HIS A 189 15.42 1.52 1.58
N GLN A 190 16.30 2.48 1.25
CA GLN A 190 17.65 2.58 1.84
C GLN A 190 17.65 3.10 3.29
N GLY A 191 17.61 2.15 4.22
CA GLY A 191 18.30 2.20 5.50
C GLY A 191 19.02 0.87 5.75
N GLU A 192 20.23 0.70 5.25
CA GLU A 192 21.11 -0.43 5.61
C GLU A 192 22.60 -0.03 5.61
N PRO A 193 23.43 -0.79 6.34
CA PRO A 193 24.65 -1.29 5.71
C PRO A 193 24.69 -2.82 5.65
N ASN A 194 24.66 -3.29 4.40
CA ASN A 194 25.24 -4.49 3.81
C ASN A 194 26.10 -5.41 4.73
N GLN A 195 25.65 -6.65 4.92
CA GLN A 195 26.54 -7.82 4.96
C GLN A 195 26.01 -8.94 4.07
N GLN A 196 26.81 -9.21 3.05
CA GLN A 196 26.88 -10.40 2.21
C GLN A 196 26.46 -11.68 2.95
N THR A 197 25.27 -12.20 2.67
CA THR A 197 24.84 -13.53 3.12
C THR A 197 24.49 -14.39 1.92
N THR A 198 25.24 -15.48 1.82
CA THR A 198 25.21 -16.50 0.80
C THR A 198 23.88 -17.26 0.79
N HIS A 199 23.51 -17.68 -0.42
CA HIS A 199 22.49 -18.67 -0.79
C HIS A 199 22.21 -19.74 0.30
N GLY A 200 21.20 -19.52 1.13
CA GLY A 200 20.67 -20.54 2.04
C GLY A 200 20.18 -20.03 3.39
N ASP A 201 19.17 -19.15 3.43
CA ASP A 201 18.41 -18.91 4.68
C ASP A 201 17.05 -18.19 4.53
N TYR A 202 16.40 -18.24 3.36
CA TYR A 202 15.09 -17.59 3.14
C TYR A 202 13.88 -18.52 3.28
N THR A 203 14.08 -19.78 3.67
CA THR A 203 12.98 -20.73 3.90
C THR A 203 12.29 -20.53 5.25
N GLU A 204 12.96 -20.01 6.27
CA GLU A 204 12.39 -19.92 7.62
C GLU A 204 11.35 -18.80 7.83
N ASN A 205 11.34 -17.74 7.01
CA ASN A 205 10.40 -16.63 7.21
C ASN A 205 9.11 -16.78 6.39
N CYS A 206 9.06 -17.71 5.44
CA CYS A 206 7.83 -18.05 4.71
C CYS A 206 6.98 -19.10 5.44
N ASP A 207 7.57 -19.87 6.36
CA ASP A 207 6.87 -20.89 7.14
C ASP A 207 6.15 -20.32 8.38
N ARG A 208 6.64 -19.22 8.97
CA ARG A 208 5.91 -18.51 10.06
C ARG A 208 4.57 -17.88 9.63
N LEU A 209 4.38 -17.64 8.34
CA LEU A 209 3.08 -17.18 7.79
C LEU A 209 2.14 -18.34 7.44
N ARG A 210 2.62 -19.59 7.50
CA ARG A 210 1.82 -20.80 7.27
C ARG A 210 1.38 -21.48 8.58
N ASP A 211 2.10 -21.27 9.68
CA ASP A 211 1.85 -21.94 10.97
C ASP A 211 0.83 -21.27 11.92
N MET A 212 0.15 -20.19 11.51
CA MET A 212 -0.91 -19.56 12.33
C MET A 212 -2.30 -20.20 12.18
N HIS A 213 -2.42 -21.41 11.61
CA HIS A 213 -3.70 -22.12 11.42
C HIS A 213 -3.75 -23.51 12.08
N LYS A 214 -3.01 -23.72 13.16
CA LYS A 214 -3.26 -24.85 14.08
C LYS A 214 -3.26 -24.32 15.50
N PHE A 215 -4.12 -24.90 16.34
CA PHE A 215 -4.57 -24.51 17.70
C PHE A 215 -5.90 -23.70 17.68
N GLU A 216 -7.07 -24.18 18.08
CA GLU A 216 -7.51 -25.46 18.69
C GLU A 216 -8.99 -25.69 18.35
N LEU A 217 -9.35 -26.92 17.96
CA LEU A 217 -10.63 -27.54 18.31
C LEU A 217 -10.28 -28.61 19.34
N GLY A 218 -10.55 -28.28 20.59
CA GLY A 218 -10.59 -29.15 21.76
C GLY A 218 -11.71 -28.65 22.64
#